data_AF-E2C5H7-F1
#
_entry.id   AF-E2C5H7-F1
#
_cell.length_a   1.000
_cell.length_b   1.000
_cell.length_c   1.000
_cell.angle_alpha   90.00
_cell.angle_beta   90.00
_cell.angle_gamma   90.00
#
_symmetry.space_group_name_H-M   'P 1'
#
loop_
_entity.id
_entity.type
_entity.pdbx_description
1 polymer ?
#
loop_
_entity_poly.entity_id
_entity_poly.type
_entity_poly.pdbx_seq_one_letter_code
_entity_poly.pdbx_strand_id
1 'polypeptide(L)' 'LQEAYGDDCLSKTSTFEWFKKFQEGRESVEDDPRSGRPSTSTDDAHIEKVKELVLQNRRLTVREIADKVGIS' A
#
# COMPACT_ATOMS: atom_id res chain seq x y z
N LEU A 1 -21.46 -18.48 -15.41
CA LEU A 1 -21.32 -17.23 -14.62
C LEU A 1 -22.36 -16.20 -15.03
N GLN A 2 -22.42 -15.77 -16.29
CA GLN A 2 -23.41 -14.80 -16.75
C GLN A 2 -24.88 -15.22 -16.53
N GLU A 3 -25.20 -16.50 -16.70
CA GLU A 3 -26.55 -17.03 -16.43
C GLU A 3 -26.98 -16.90 -14.95
N ALA A 4 -26.05 -17.00 -14.01
CA ALA A 4 -26.33 -16.95 -12.59
C ALA A 4 -26.10 -15.56 -11.96
N TYR A 5 -25.17 -14.77 -12.50
CA TYR A 5 -24.70 -13.50 -11.92
C TYR A 5 -24.89 -12.29 -12.83
N GLY A 6 -25.41 -12.46 -14.05
CA GLY A 6 -25.70 -11.36 -14.97
C GLY A 6 -24.50 -10.44 -15.22
N ASP A 7 -24.72 -9.14 -15.05
CA ASP A 7 -23.71 -8.09 -15.27
C ASP A 7 -22.66 -8.02 -14.15
N ASP A 8 -22.93 -8.59 -12.97
CA ASP A 8 -21.97 -8.67 -11.87
C ASP A 8 -20.97 -9.84 -12.04
N CYS A 9 -21.03 -10.55 -13.18
CA CYS A 9 -20.13 -11.66 -13.43
C CYS A 9 -18.71 -11.20 -13.78
N LEU A 10 -17.72 -12.03 -13.44
CA LEU A 10 -16.34 -11.77 -13.82
C LEU A 10 -16.17 -11.72 -15.34
N SER A 11 -15.31 -10.82 -15.81
CA SER A 11 -14.90 -10.80 -17.21
C SER A 11 -14.26 -12.14 -17.63
N LYS A 12 -14.29 -12.43 -18.93
CA LYS A 12 -13.62 -13.63 -19.48
C LYS A 12 -12.13 -13.66 -19.10
N THR A 13 -11.44 -12.53 -19.22
CA THR A 13 -10.00 -12.41 -18.89
C THR A 13 -9.74 -12.76 -17.43
N SER A 14 -10.49 -12.17 -16.51
CA SER A 14 -10.36 -12.45 -15.07
C SER A 14 -10.65 -13.91 -14.73
N THR A 15 -11.60 -14.53 -15.44
CA THR A 15 -11.92 -15.96 -15.26
C THR A 15 -10.75 -16.85 -15.66
N PHE A 16 -10.06 -16.57 -16.78
CA PHE A 16 -8.88 -17.31 -17.20
C PHE A 16 -7.68 -17.12 -16.26
N GLU A 17 -7.50 -15.91 -15.74
CA GLU A 17 -6.46 -15.63 -14.73
C GLU A 17 -6.67 -16.47 -13.46
N TRP A 18 -7.90 -16.50 -12.94
CA TRP A 18 -8.26 -17.33 -11.79
C TRP A 18 -8.10 -18.83 -12.08
N PHE A 19 -8.55 -19.29 -13.25
CA PHE A 19 -8.36 -20.68 -13.67
C PHE A 19 -6.89 -21.10 -13.65
N LYS A 20 -6.01 -20.25 -14.22
CA LYS A 20 -4.57 -20.48 -14.21
C LYS A 20 -4.01 -20.52 -12.79
N LYS A 21 -4.37 -19.56 -11.93
CA LYS A 21 -3.93 -19.52 -10.53
C LYS A 21 -4.32 -20.79 -9.76
N PHE A 22 -5.56 -21.27 -9.94
CA PHE A 22 -6.00 -22.52 -9.32
C PHE A 22 -5.25 -23.73 -9.87
N GLN A 23 -4.99 -23.78 -11.18
CA GLN A 23 -4.18 -24.85 -11.79
C GLN A 23 -2.74 -24.86 -11.27
N GLU A 24 -2.18 -23.70 -10.93
CA GLU A 24 -0.86 -23.53 -10.32
C GLU A 24 -0.84 -23.83 -8.81
N GLY A 25 -1.95 -24.28 -8.23
CA GLY A 25 -2.04 -24.72 -6.84
C GLY A 25 -2.39 -23.62 -5.83
N ARG A 26 -2.80 -22.42 -6.29
CA ARG A 26 -3.41 -21.44 -5.38
C ARG A 26 -4.75 -22.00 -4.90
N GLU A 27 -5.01 -22.00 -3.60
CA GLU A 27 -6.32 -22.38 -3.04
C GLU A 27 -7.08 -21.16 -2.49
N SER A 28 -6.36 -20.09 -2.13
CA SER A 28 -6.94 -18.87 -1.56
C SER A 28 -7.65 -18.01 -2.61
N VAL A 29 -8.86 -17.55 -2.27
CA VAL A 29 -9.64 -16.58 -3.03
C VAL A 29 -9.36 -15.13 -2.62
N GLU A 30 -8.63 -14.93 -1.52
CA GLU A 30 -8.26 -13.60 -1.04
C GLU A 30 -7.27 -12.92 -1.98
N ASP A 31 -7.25 -11.59 -1.97
CA ASP A 31 -6.27 -10.80 -2.71
C ASP A 31 -4.84 -11.07 -2.19
N ASP A 32 -3.88 -11.06 -3.11
CA ASP A 32 -2.47 -11.05 -2.72
C ASP A 32 -2.11 -9.74 -2.03
N PRO A 33 -1.05 -9.72 -1.19
CA PRO A 33 -0.53 -8.49 -0.62
C PRO A 33 -0.30 -7.45 -1.71
N ARG A 34 -1.05 -6.35 -1.63
CA ARG A 34 -0.88 -5.23 -2.55
C ARG A 34 0.36 -4.46 -2.10
N SER A 35 1.29 -4.23 -3.02
CA SER A 35 2.52 -3.47 -2.71
C SER A 35 2.26 -2.04 -2.23
N GLY A 36 1.02 -1.54 -2.40
CA GLY A 36 0.62 -0.20 -1.98
C GLY A 36 1.50 0.88 -2.61
N ARG A 37 1.32 2.13 -2.17
CA ARG A 37 2.31 3.17 -2.41
C ARG A 37 3.33 3.11 -1.27
N PRO A 38 4.63 2.98 -1.54
CA PRO A 38 5.64 3.14 -0.51
C PRO A 38 5.48 4.52 0.15
N SER A 39 5.29 4.54 1.46
CA SER A 39 5.24 5.78 2.22
C SER A 39 6.67 6.33 2.30
N THR A 40 6.94 7.41 1.56
CA THR A 40 8.24 8.08 1.60
C THR A 40 8.44 8.88 2.88
N SER A 41 7.38 9.16 3.65
CA SER A 41 7.48 9.94 4.90
C SER A 41 7.81 9.10 6.13
N THR A 42 7.71 7.78 6.03
CA THR A 42 7.93 6.84 7.14
C THR A 42 9.15 5.95 6.94
N ASP A 43 10.07 6.32 6.06
CA ASP A 43 11.33 5.62 5.94
C ASP A 43 12.27 5.96 7.12
N ASP A 44 13.28 5.12 7.32
CA ASP A 44 14.21 5.26 8.44
C ASP A 44 14.99 6.59 8.39
N ALA A 45 15.25 7.11 7.19
CA ALA A 45 15.99 8.36 7.01
C ALA A 45 15.21 9.57 7.52
N HIS A 46 13.92 9.68 7.18
CA HIS A 46 13.06 10.75 7.69
C HIS A 46 12.82 10.57 9.19
N ILE A 47 12.67 9.33 9.69
CA ILE A 47 12.52 9.04 11.12
C ILE A 47 13.72 9.55 11.92
N GLU A 48 14.96 9.24 11.50
CA GLU A 48 16.16 9.69 12.20
C GLU A 48 16.32 11.21 12.14
N LYS A 49 16.02 11.84 10.99
CA LYS A 49 16.07 13.30 10.85
C LYS A 49 15.05 14.00 11.76
N VAL A 50 13.84 13.46 11.90
CA VAL A 50 12.83 13.97 12.85
C VAL A 50 13.32 13.85 14.29
N LYS A 51 13.88 12.68 14.68
CA LYS A 51 14.42 12.47 16.03
C LYS A 51 15.50 13.49 16.37
N GLU A 52 16.44 13.73 15.44
CA GLU A 52 17.51 14.70 15.62
C GLU A 52 16.96 16.13 15.84
N LEU A 53 16.01 16.57 15.00
CA LEU A 53 15.40 17.90 15.12
C LEU A 53 14.70 18.10 16.47
N VAL A 54 13.98 17.08 16.96
CA VAL A 54 13.28 17.13 18.25
C VAL A 54 14.25 17.14 19.42
N LEU A 55 15.36 16.39 19.34
CA LEU A 55 16.40 16.39 20.36
C LEU A 55 17.15 17.73 20.43
N GLN A 56 17.41 18.34 19.28
CA GLN A 56 18.07 19.65 19.20
C GLN A 56 17.16 20.78 19.71
N ASN A 57 15.87 20.77 19.36
CA ASN A 57 14.93 21.80 19.78
C ASN A 57 13.51 21.25 19.99
N ARG A 58 13.16 21.02 21.26
CA ARG A 58 11.83 20.56 21.68
C ARG A 58 10.69 21.56 21.51
N ARG A 59 10.98 22.81 21.11
CA ARG A 59 9.95 23.85 20.86
C ARG A 59 9.46 23.89 19.40
N LEU A 60 10.06 23.09 18.51
CA LEU A 60 9.63 23.01 17.12
C LEU A 60 8.20 22.45 17.02
N THR A 61 7.40 23.07 16.17
CA THR A 61 6.06 22.58 15.83
C THR A 61 6.15 21.44 14.80
N VAL A 62 5.09 20.63 14.72
CA VAL A 62 5.00 19.54 13.73
C VAL A 62 5.15 20.07 12.30
N ARG A 63 4.57 21.25 12.01
CA ARG A 63 4.66 21.88 10.68
C ARG A 63 6.08 22.26 10.32
N GLU A 64 6.82 22.89 11.24
CA GLU A 64 8.22 23.24 11.02
C GLU A 64 9.12 22.01 10.83
N ILE A 65 8.82 20.91 11.53
CA ILE A 65 9.53 19.65 11.36
C ILE A 65 9.23 19.06 9.98
N ALA A 66 7.96 19.01 9.58
CA ALA A 66 7.53 18.52 8.27
C ALA A 66 8.20 19.32 7.13
N ASP A 67 8.19 20.65 7.21
CA ASP A 67 8.83 21.54 6.24
C ASP A 67 10.35 21.30 6.15
N LYS A 68 11.04 21.08 7.27
CA LYS A 68 12.49 20.79 7.30
C LYS A 68 12.85 19.41 6.76
N VAL A 69 11.94 18.45 6.93
CA VAL A 69 12.12 17.05 6.57
C VAL A 69 11.63 16.79 5.13
N GLY A 70 10.84 17.69 4.55
CA GLY A 70 10.36 17.59 3.17
C GLY A 70 9.18 16.62 3.03
N ILE A 71 8.44 16.42 4.11
CA ILE A 71 7.27 15.55 4.17
C ILE A 71 6.02 16.40 4.39
N SER A 72 4.90 15.97 3.83
CA SER A 72 3.60 16.66 3.94
C SER A 72 2.66 15.95 4.90
#